data_AF-A0A8H5LHB3-F1
#
_entry.id   AF-A0A8H5LHB3-F1
#
_cell.length_a   1.000
_cell.length_b   1.000
_cell.length_c   1.000
_cell.angle_alpha   90.00
_cell.angle_beta   90.00
_cell.angle_gamma   90.00
#
_symmetry.space_group_name_H-M   'P 1'
#
loop_
_entity.id
_entity.type
_entity.pdbx_description
1 polymer ?
#
loop_
_entity_poly.entity_id
_entity_poly.type
_entity_poly.pdbx_seq_one_letter_code
_entity_poly.pdbx_strand_id
1 'polypeptide(L)'
;MPKRVLQGVRLLRVGNGLDHVLSRNVGPDLMYVSRTVIINDSPYYLPTEPLFTLGQDTYNITRDALPFTILADVGDGSGVKSSVENWETIDIDDVFNKEFLNTVVLAGSSLDASSDLMSFLNESGTQTLLTTTDTSSAFSASIFSQLADADLPAGPYILAHDASGSIAVYAPSRLHYDHSQSFYKSTVMKSDGFYEVVSASLDTDSPPYIAAPSRVHALGKNDYLSLVFVYPSRILKGLVTSAGNRAFYAIYPARNSTGPAITRLTDLGAHMVGTTKMVQFANSDRATADWVDYHAPFSLRGDGYLEPSGSSTGAGTSIATLDWLDVSLGSDTGGSVRSPAALNYEAL
;
A
#
# COMPACT_ATOMS: atom_id res chain seq x y z
N MET A 1 -8.00 47.09 -48.90
CA MET A 1 -8.18 46.26 -47.68
C MET A 1 -9.67 46.05 -47.43
N PRO A 2 -10.15 44.81 -47.50
CA PRO A 2 -11.13 44.34 -46.53
C PRO A 2 -10.77 42.96 -45.95
N LYS A 3 -11.10 42.77 -44.68
CA LYS A 3 -10.87 41.55 -43.88
C LYS A 3 -11.63 40.35 -44.48
N ARG A 4 -10.93 39.24 -44.78
CA ARG A 4 -11.55 37.92 -44.97
C ARG A 4 -11.50 37.15 -43.65
N VAL A 5 -12.68 36.86 -43.12
CA VAL A 5 -12.93 35.93 -42.02
C VAL A 5 -12.64 34.52 -42.55
N LEU A 6 -11.69 33.80 -41.93
CA LEU A 6 -11.41 32.40 -42.20
C LEU A 6 -12.52 31.55 -41.56
N GLN A 7 -13.45 31.07 -42.39
CA GLN A 7 -14.34 29.97 -42.04
C GLN A 7 -13.58 28.64 -42.12
N GLY A 8 -13.74 27.81 -41.09
CA GLY A 8 -13.71 26.35 -41.22
C GLY A 8 -12.37 25.66 -41.01
N VAL A 9 -11.89 25.56 -39.77
CA VAL A 9 -11.07 24.42 -39.36
C VAL A 9 -12.00 23.22 -39.30
N ARG A 10 -11.91 22.35 -40.31
CA ARG A 10 -12.58 21.05 -40.33
C ARG A 10 -11.88 20.16 -39.30
N LEU A 11 -12.38 20.15 -38.07
CA LEU A 11 -12.05 19.13 -37.08
C LEU A 11 -12.34 17.77 -37.70
N LEU A 12 -11.31 16.99 -37.99
CA LEU A 12 -11.43 15.57 -38.27
C LEU A 12 -12.08 14.96 -37.03
N ARG A 13 -13.35 14.61 -37.17
CA ARG A 13 -14.14 13.89 -36.18
C ARG A 13 -13.56 12.49 -36.08
N VAL A 14 -12.56 12.32 -35.20
CA VAL A 14 -12.13 10.99 -34.75
C VAL A 14 -13.35 10.38 -34.07
N GLY A 15 -13.77 9.21 -34.56
CA GLY A 15 -15.03 8.58 -34.23
C GLY A 15 -15.25 8.37 -32.73
N ASN A 16 -16.53 8.35 -32.36
CA ASN A 16 -17.07 8.03 -31.05
C ASN A 16 -16.39 6.82 -30.40
N GLY A 17 -15.36 7.06 -29.59
CA GLY A 17 -14.60 5.99 -28.93
C GLY A 17 -13.78 6.45 -27.72
N LEU A 18 -14.17 7.55 -27.07
CA LEU A 18 -13.55 8.04 -25.83
C LEU A 18 -14.42 7.77 -24.58
N ASP A 19 -15.45 6.93 -24.69
CA ASP A 19 -16.33 6.53 -23.58
C ASP A 19 -15.80 5.32 -22.78
N HIS A 20 -14.53 4.93 -22.95
CA HIS A 20 -13.91 3.83 -22.20
C HIS A 20 -13.11 4.30 -20.96
N VAL A 21 -13.36 5.51 -20.47
CA VAL A 21 -12.99 5.88 -19.10
C VAL A 21 -14.07 5.36 -18.17
N LEU A 22 -13.83 4.16 -17.63
CA LEU A 22 -14.38 3.69 -16.35
C LEU A 22 -15.90 3.86 -16.12
N SER A 23 -16.77 3.42 -17.05
CA SER A 23 -18.12 3.06 -16.61
C SER A 23 -18.10 1.61 -16.11
N ARG A 24 -17.74 1.46 -14.84
CA ARG A 24 -18.35 0.42 -14.01
C ARG A 24 -19.87 0.59 -14.23
N ASN A 25 -20.64 -0.49 -14.36
CA ASN A 25 -22.10 -0.37 -14.23
C ASN A 25 -22.35 0.04 -12.77
N VAL A 26 -22.26 1.34 -12.49
CA VAL A 26 -22.40 1.92 -11.17
C VAL A 26 -23.89 2.20 -11.00
N GLY A 27 -24.56 1.40 -10.16
CA GLY A 27 -25.83 1.83 -9.60
C GLY A 27 -25.66 3.18 -8.87
N PRO A 28 -26.74 3.92 -8.61
CA PRO A 28 -26.68 5.31 -8.16
C PRO A 28 -25.95 5.59 -6.82
N ASP A 29 -25.52 4.57 -6.06
CA ASP A 29 -25.08 4.71 -4.66
C ASP A 29 -23.68 4.16 -4.31
N LEU A 30 -22.80 3.85 -5.28
CA LEU A 30 -21.46 3.32 -4.96
C LEU A 30 -20.44 4.45 -4.73
N MET A 31 -20.29 4.87 -3.46
CA MET A 31 -19.22 5.75 -2.99
C MET A 31 -18.02 4.92 -2.50
N TYR A 32 -16.81 5.35 -2.85
CA TYR A 32 -15.56 4.79 -2.32
C TYR A 32 -14.77 5.90 -1.64
N VAL A 33 -14.24 5.61 -0.46
CA VAL A 33 -13.45 6.56 0.32
C VAL A 33 -12.18 5.86 0.77
N SER A 34 -11.04 6.31 0.24
CA SER A 34 -9.74 6.06 0.84
C SER A 34 -9.24 7.33 1.52
N ARG A 35 -8.28 7.20 2.43
CA ARG A 35 -7.79 8.34 3.22
C ARG A 35 -6.28 8.29 3.37
N THR A 36 -5.66 9.47 3.44
CA THR A 36 -4.29 9.61 3.92
C THR A 36 -4.35 10.21 5.32
N VAL A 37 -3.67 9.59 6.28
CA VAL A 37 -3.60 10.02 7.68
C VAL A 37 -2.14 10.21 8.05
N ILE A 38 -1.82 11.28 8.79
CA ILE A 38 -0.46 11.52 9.31
C ILE A 38 -0.47 11.24 10.81
N ILE A 39 0.38 10.31 11.25
CA ILE A 39 0.55 9.92 12.66
C ILE A 39 2.02 10.10 12.99
N ASN A 40 2.35 11.01 13.92
CA ASN A 40 3.74 11.34 14.29
C ASN A 40 4.64 11.61 13.05
N ASP A 41 4.21 12.56 12.22
CA ASP A 41 4.85 12.96 10.94
C ASP A 41 5.02 11.85 9.89
N SER A 42 4.49 10.66 10.16
CA SER A 42 4.49 9.52 9.25
C SER A 42 3.17 9.43 8.50
N PRO A 43 3.16 9.50 7.16
CA PRO A 43 1.94 9.29 6.38
C PRO A 43 1.55 7.81 6.24
N TYR A 44 0.24 7.56 6.32
CA TYR A 44 -0.40 6.27 6.19
C TYR A 44 -1.57 6.33 5.21
N TYR A 45 -1.79 5.26 4.48
CA TYR A 45 -2.94 5.08 3.59
C TYR A 45 -3.94 4.13 4.21
N LEU A 46 -5.22 4.55 4.23
CA LEU A 46 -6.36 3.72 4.52
C LEU A 46 -7.04 3.33 3.20
N PRO A 47 -7.15 2.03 2.88
CA PRO A 47 -7.75 1.56 1.63
C PRO A 47 -9.24 1.85 1.55
N THR A 48 -9.83 1.69 0.36
CA THR A 48 -11.28 1.91 0.19
C THR A 48 -12.14 0.85 0.88
N GLU A 49 -11.57 -0.32 1.14
CA GLU A 49 -12.22 -1.47 1.77
C GLU A 49 -11.71 -1.63 3.21
N PRO A 50 -12.56 -1.43 4.24
CA PRO A 50 -12.20 -1.79 5.60
C PRO A 50 -12.11 -3.32 5.75
N LEU A 51 -11.42 -3.77 6.80
CA LEU A 51 -11.42 -5.19 7.19
C LEU A 51 -12.83 -5.62 7.61
N PHE A 52 -13.51 -4.77 8.38
CA PHE A 52 -14.93 -4.88 8.69
C PHE A 52 -15.45 -3.55 9.25
N THR A 53 -16.77 -3.38 9.19
CA THR A 53 -17.49 -2.23 9.75
C THR A 53 -18.13 -2.64 11.08
N LEU A 54 -17.99 -1.80 12.11
CA LEU A 54 -18.64 -1.99 13.39
C LEU A 54 -20.14 -1.72 13.28
N GLY A 55 -20.94 -2.45 14.05
CA GLY A 55 -22.40 -2.26 14.15
C GLY A 55 -22.80 -0.82 14.52
N GLN A 56 -24.01 -0.40 14.16
CA GLN A 56 -24.45 1.00 14.25
C GLN A 56 -24.72 1.55 15.66
N ASP A 57 -24.34 0.86 16.73
CA ASP A 57 -24.72 1.24 18.08
C ASP A 57 -23.81 2.35 18.66
N THR A 58 -24.03 3.59 18.21
CA THR A 58 -23.59 4.84 18.85
C THR A 58 -22.11 4.90 19.27
N TYR A 59 -21.22 4.52 18.35
CA TYR A 59 -19.79 4.69 18.56
C TYR A 59 -19.36 6.11 18.18
N ASN A 60 -18.91 6.90 19.17
CA ASN A 60 -18.24 8.17 18.92
C ASN A 60 -16.74 8.02 19.18
N ILE A 61 -15.94 7.88 18.12
CA ILE A 61 -14.50 8.14 18.23
C ILE A 61 -14.28 9.65 18.40
N THR A 62 -13.41 10.03 19.32
CA THR A 62 -13.10 11.45 19.63
C THR A 62 -12.28 12.14 18.53
N ARG A 63 -11.80 11.37 17.55
CA ARG A 63 -10.94 11.80 16.42
C ARG A 63 -11.41 11.11 15.15
N ASP A 64 -11.13 11.70 13.99
CA ASP A 64 -11.51 11.13 12.67
C ASP A 64 -10.82 9.81 12.34
N ALA A 65 -9.65 9.59 12.94
CA ALA A 65 -8.89 8.35 12.88
C ALA A 65 -8.27 8.08 14.26
N LEU A 66 -8.47 6.87 14.77
CA LEU A 66 -7.92 6.42 16.06
C LEU A 66 -7.00 5.21 15.81
N PRO A 67 -5.68 5.40 15.86
CA PRO A 67 -4.72 4.30 15.83
C PRO A 67 -4.87 3.44 17.09
N PHE A 68 -4.80 2.12 16.91
CA PHE A 68 -4.80 1.17 18.01
C PHE A 68 -3.98 -0.07 17.66
N THR A 69 -3.57 -0.81 18.69
CA THR A 69 -2.82 -2.07 18.53
C THR A 69 -3.60 -3.22 19.13
N ILE A 70 -3.67 -4.34 18.41
CA ILE A 70 -4.12 -5.61 18.97
C ILE A 70 -2.90 -6.40 19.45
N LEU A 71 -2.93 -6.80 20.72
CA LEU A 71 -1.96 -7.70 21.31
C LEU A 71 -2.66 -9.04 21.56
N ALA A 72 -2.15 -10.12 20.98
CA ALA A 72 -2.68 -11.47 21.12
C ALA A 72 -1.66 -12.38 21.83
N ASP A 73 -2.16 -13.45 22.46
CA ASP A 73 -1.37 -14.57 23.02
C ASP A 73 -0.31 -14.15 24.06
N VAL A 74 -0.76 -13.33 25.04
CA VAL A 74 0.12 -12.56 25.94
C VAL A 74 0.75 -13.36 27.10
N GLY A 75 0.35 -14.62 27.32
CA GLY A 75 0.88 -15.43 28.42
C GLY A 75 0.86 -14.69 29.77
N ASP A 76 2.01 -14.62 30.45
CA ASP A 76 2.21 -13.91 31.74
C ASP A 76 2.54 -12.40 31.60
N GLY A 77 2.48 -11.85 30.38
CA GLY A 77 2.80 -10.45 30.07
C GLY A 77 4.25 -10.20 29.68
N SER A 78 5.21 -11.08 30.03
CA SER A 78 6.62 -10.91 29.68
C SER A 78 6.90 -11.07 28.17
N GLY A 79 6.10 -11.90 27.50
CA GLY A 79 6.18 -12.13 26.06
C GLY A 79 5.70 -10.94 25.21
N VAL A 80 4.77 -10.13 25.72
CA VAL A 80 4.23 -8.99 24.97
C VAL A 80 5.24 -7.87 24.82
N LYS A 81 5.94 -7.50 25.90
CA LYS A 81 6.99 -6.49 25.84
C LYS A 81 8.04 -6.88 24.79
N SER A 82 8.49 -8.14 24.84
CA SER A 82 9.44 -8.69 23.87
C SER A 82 8.91 -8.67 22.44
N SER A 83 7.61 -8.94 22.25
CA SER A 83 6.97 -8.93 20.92
C SER A 83 6.85 -7.53 20.34
N VAL A 84 6.47 -6.55 21.17
CA VAL A 84 6.37 -5.14 20.74
C VAL A 84 7.75 -4.56 20.48
N GLU A 85 8.73 -4.82 21.35
CA GLU A 85 10.14 -4.43 21.12
C GLU A 85 10.68 -5.05 19.84
N ASN A 86 10.28 -6.28 19.50
CA ASN A 86 10.62 -6.92 18.24
C ASN A 86 9.98 -6.18 17.04
N TRP A 87 8.70 -5.77 17.12
CA TRP A 87 8.06 -4.99 16.06
C TRP A 87 8.69 -3.61 15.85
N GLU A 88 9.23 -2.98 16.91
CA GLU A 88 9.91 -1.68 16.83
C GLU A 88 11.27 -1.76 16.10
N THR A 89 11.82 -2.96 15.90
CA THR A 89 13.03 -3.09 15.09
C THR A 89 12.69 -2.80 13.62
N ILE A 90 13.39 -1.82 13.04
CA ILE A 90 13.16 -1.29 11.68
C ILE A 90 13.15 -2.40 10.61
N ASP A 91 13.81 -3.53 10.86
CA ASP A 91 13.89 -4.66 9.93
C ASP A 91 12.59 -5.50 9.89
N ILE A 92 11.71 -5.38 10.88
CA ILE A 92 10.51 -6.21 11.00
C ILE A 92 9.26 -5.49 10.52
N ASP A 93 9.00 -4.24 10.92
CA ASP A 93 7.81 -3.50 10.52
C ASP A 93 8.02 -1.99 10.57
N ASP A 94 7.62 -1.28 9.50
CA ASP A 94 7.71 0.18 9.40
C ASP A 94 6.34 0.87 9.44
N VAL A 95 5.27 0.10 9.62
CA VAL A 95 3.92 0.61 9.87
C VAL A 95 3.73 0.92 11.34
N PHE A 96 4.02 -0.03 12.23
CA PHE A 96 3.88 0.10 13.67
C PHE A 96 4.83 1.17 14.23
N ASN A 97 4.31 2.00 15.13
CA ASN A 97 5.10 2.91 15.95
C ASN A 97 4.40 3.12 17.30
N LYS A 98 5.08 3.77 18.25
CA LYS A 98 4.58 3.96 19.63
C LYS A 98 3.24 4.69 19.74
N GLU A 99 2.84 5.51 18.77
CA GLU A 99 1.51 6.15 18.79
C GLU A 99 0.37 5.13 18.65
N PHE A 100 0.62 3.98 18.00
CA PHE A 100 -0.36 2.90 17.93
C PHE A 100 -0.56 2.23 19.31
N LEU A 101 0.33 2.44 20.28
CA LEU A 101 0.17 1.97 21.65
C LEU A 101 -0.67 2.92 22.53
N ASN A 102 -1.09 4.08 22.02
CA ASN A 102 -1.98 4.97 22.77
C ASN A 102 -3.30 4.27 23.13
N THR A 103 -3.84 3.48 22.20
CA THR A 103 -5.00 2.61 22.40
C THR A 103 -4.61 1.15 22.16
N VAL A 104 -4.83 0.29 23.16
CA VAL A 104 -4.46 -1.13 23.09
C VAL A 104 -5.70 -1.99 23.31
N VAL A 105 -5.83 -3.02 22.47
CA VAL A 105 -6.85 -4.07 22.58
C VAL A 105 -6.14 -5.36 22.93
N LEU A 106 -6.54 -5.99 24.04
CA LEU A 106 -5.97 -7.27 24.44
C LEU A 106 -6.89 -8.41 24.00
N ALA A 107 -6.46 -9.20 23.03
CA ALA A 107 -7.19 -10.36 22.54
C ALA A 107 -6.80 -11.61 23.35
N GLY A 108 -7.75 -12.16 24.15
CA GLY A 108 -7.54 -13.38 24.95
C GLY A 108 -8.47 -13.53 26.15
N SER A 109 -8.70 -14.76 26.63
CA SER A 109 -9.62 -15.07 27.73
C SER A 109 -8.98 -15.07 29.13
N SER A 110 -7.65 -15.04 29.23
CA SER A 110 -6.89 -15.13 30.49
C SER A 110 -5.92 -13.96 30.69
N LEU A 111 -6.34 -12.76 30.29
CA LEU A 111 -5.55 -11.55 30.44
C LEU A 111 -5.75 -10.99 31.84
N ASP A 112 -5.19 -11.67 32.85
CA ASP A 112 -4.87 -10.98 34.09
C ASP A 112 -3.77 -9.99 33.74
N ALA A 113 -4.09 -8.69 33.82
CA ALA A 113 -3.18 -7.59 33.63
C ALA A 113 -2.02 -7.71 34.63
N SER A 114 -0.99 -8.49 34.28
CA SER A 114 0.17 -8.67 35.13
C SER A 114 0.81 -7.31 35.41
N SER A 115 1.43 -7.16 36.57
CA SER A 115 2.08 -5.90 36.96
C SER A 115 3.06 -5.40 35.89
N ASP A 116 3.71 -6.34 35.19
CA ASP A 116 4.73 -6.06 34.19
C ASP A 116 4.12 -5.54 32.89
N LEU A 117 3.00 -6.13 32.43
CA LEU A 117 2.25 -5.63 31.28
C LEU A 117 1.72 -4.22 31.55
N MET A 118 1.12 -3.99 32.73
CA MET A 118 0.60 -2.67 33.09
C MET A 118 1.72 -1.62 33.24
N SER A 119 2.88 -2.00 33.77
CA SER A 119 4.06 -1.12 33.82
C SER A 119 4.51 -0.73 32.41
N PHE A 120 4.63 -1.72 31.51
CA PHE A 120 5.03 -1.50 30.13
C PHE A 120 4.04 -0.59 29.37
N LEU A 121 2.73 -0.84 29.47
CA LEU A 121 1.71 -0.03 28.82
C LEU A 121 1.73 1.43 29.33
N ASN A 122 1.91 1.61 30.64
CA ASN A 122 2.01 2.93 31.23
C ASN A 122 3.30 3.67 30.79
N GLU A 123 4.44 2.98 30.76
CA GLU A 123 5.71 3.50 30.23
C GLU A 123 5.62 3.85 28.74
N SER A 124 4.83 3.08 27.97
CA SER A 124 4.59 3.31 26.54
C SER A 124 3.57 4.41 26.27
N GLY A 125 2.96 5.00 27.31
CA GLY A 125 2.00 6.08 27.17
C GLY A 125 0.60 5.63 26.73
N THR A 126 0.23 4.36 26.94
CA THR A 126 -1.12 3.85 26.68
C THR A 126 -2.15 4.59 27.54
N GLN A 127 -3.12 5.23 26.90
CA GLN A 127 -4.18 5.99 27.56
C GLN A 127 -5.48 5.18 27.63
N THR A 128 -5.73 4.35 26.61
CA THR A 128 -6.96 3.55 26.50
C THR A 128 -6.60 2.08 26.39
N LEU A 129 -7.14 1.27 27.29
CA LEU A 129 -7.01 -0.18 27.27
C LEU A 129 -8.40 -0.79 27.08
N LEU A 130 -8.55 -1.67 26.10
CA LEU A 130 -9.78 -2.39 25.81
C LEU A 130 -9.57 -3.87 26.16
N THR A 131 -10.33 -4.36 27.14
CA THR A 131 -10.26 -5.74 27.64
C THR A 131 -11.66 -6.38 27.74
N THR A 132 -11.70 -7.70 27.97
CA THR A 132 -12.94 -8.46 28.21
C THR A 132 -13.71 -8.02 29.46
N THR A 133 -13.04 -7.37 30.42
CA THR A 133 -13.59 -7.02 31.74
C THR A 133 -13.89 -5.53 31.90
N ASP A 134 -13.39 -4.67 31.00
CA ASP A 134 -13.54 -3.22 31.12
C ASP A 134 -14.94 -2.76 30.67
N THR A 135 -15.85 -2.74 31.65
CA THR A 135 -17.26 -2.32 31.52
C THR A 135 -17.46 -0.84 31.85
N SER A 136 -16.37 -0.09 32.08
CA SER A 136 -16.40 1.30 32.57
C SER A 136 -17.04 2.29 31.58
N SER A 137 -17.09 1.95 30.29
CA SER A 137 -17.93 2.64 29.31
C SER A 137 -18.57 1.64 28.33
N ALA A 138 -19.85 1.81 28.02
CA ALA A 138 -20.55 0.97 27.05
C ALA A 138 -19.92 1.01 25.65
N PHE A 139 -19.23 2.11 25.33
CA PHE A 139 -18.42 2.29 24.13
C PHE A 139 -17.25 1.29 24.09
N SER A 140 -16.44 1.22 25.15
CA SER A 140 -15.29 0.31 25.23
C SER A 140 -15.73 -1.16 25.17
N ALA A 141 -16.78 -1.53 25.89
CA ALA A 141 -17.21 -2.93 26.00
C ALA A 141 -17.78 -3.50 24.69
N SER A 142 -18.57 -2.72 23.95
CA SER A 142 -19.23 -3.20 22.71
C SER A 142 -18.34 -3.09 21.46
N ILE A 143 -17.39 -2.16 21.42
CA ILE A 143 -16.29 -2.21 20.43
C ILE A 143 -15.44 -3.44 20.69
N PHE A 144 -15.03 -3.67 21.94
CA PHE A 144 -14.19 -4.81 22.29
C PHE A 144 -14.81 -6.14 21.87
N SER A 145 -16.10 -6.36 22.15
CA SER A 145 -16.76 -7.61 21.76
C SER A 145 -16.72 -7.86 20.25
N GLN A 146 -16.95 -6.82 19.44
CA GLN A 146 -16.89 -6.95 17.99
C GLN A 146 -15.46 -7.15 17.46
N LEU A 147 -14.47 -6.48 18.07
CA LEU A 147 -13.06 -6.70 17.74
C LEU A 147 -12.59 -8.11 18.11
N ALA A 148 -13.07 -8.64 19.25
CA ALA A 148 -12.76 -9.99 19.70
C ALA A 148 -13.40 -11.05 18.79
N ASP A 149 -14.63 -10.80 18.32
CA ASP A 149 -15.33 -11.69 17.36
C ASP A 149 -14.69 -11.69 15.97
N ALA A 150 -13.93 -10.64 15.62
CA ALA A 150 -13.34 -10.47 14.30
C ALA A 150 -12.04 -11.28 14.05
N ASP A 151 -11.49 -11.93 15.08
CA ASP A 151 -10.29 -12.79 15.00
C ASP A 151 -9.12 -12.14 14.23
N LEU A 152 -8.88 -10.85 14.51
CA LEU A 152 -7.80 -10.10 13.86
C LEU A 152 -6.43 -10.55 14.41
N PRO A 153 -5.40 -10.67 13.55
CA PRO A 153 -4.04 -10.94 14.02
C PRO A 153 -3.52 -9.79 14.89
N ALA A 154 -2.47 -10.05 15.66
CA ALA A 154 -1.77 -9.00 16.38
C ALA A 154 -1.20 -7.94 15.40
N GLY A 155 -1.10 -6.70 15.86
CA GLY A 155 -0.47 -5.61 15.10
C GLY A 155 -1.25 -4.28 15.08
N PRO A 156 -0.80 -3.34 14.23
CA PRO A 156 -1.35 -1.98 14.16
C PRO A 156 -2.64 -1.91 13.32
N TYR A 157 -3.61 -1.15 13.79
CA TYR A 157 -4.90 -0.91 13.12
C TYR A 157 -5.35 0.54 13.30
N ILE A 158 -6.31 0.98 12.48
CA ILE A 158 -6.94 2.30 12.60
C ILE A 158 -8.46 2.15 12.56
N LEU A 159 -9.14 2.73 13.56
CA LEU A 159 -10.58 2.99 13.50
C LEU A 159 -10.82 4.30 12.75
N ALA A 160 -11.62 4.26 11.70
CA ALA A 160 -12.05 5.44 10.95
C ALA A 160 -13.43 5.21 10.34
N HIS A 161 -14.09 6.29 9.90
CA HIS A 161 -15.37 6.15 9.22
C HIS A 161 -15.20 5.58 7.80
N ASP A 162 -16.09 4.67 7.41
CA ASP A 162 -16.18 4.18 6.04
C ASP A 162 -16.97 5.13 5.12
N ALA A 163 -17.22 4.72 3.88
CA ALA A 163 -17.97 5.51 2.90
C ALA A 163 -19.45 5.73 3.29
N SER A 164 -20.01 4.90 4.17
CA SER A 164 -21.36 5.06 4.71
C SER A 164 -21.42 5.99 5.93
N GLY A 165 -20.26 6.38 6.47
CA GLY A 165 -20.15 7.11 7.72
C GLY A 165 -20.20 6.23 8.96
N SER A 166 -20.15 4.90 8.82
CA SER A 166 -20.07 3.97 9.94
C SER A 166 -18.61 3.79 10.35
N ILE A 167 -18.33 3.51 11.62
CA ILE A 167 -16.96 3.25 12.07
C ILE A 167 -16.52 1.87 11.59
N ALA A 168 -15.32 1.79 11.05
CA ALA A 168 -14.76 0.58 10.51
C ALA A 168 -13.28 0.43 10.90
N VAL A 169 -12.80 -0.81 10.86
CA VAL A 169 -11.42 -1.16 11.17
C VAL A 169 -10.63 -1.28 9.87
N TYR A 170 -9.49 -0.61 9.81
CA TYR A 170 -8.57 -0.65 8.68
C TYR A 170 -7.21 -1.19 9.11
N ALA A 171 -6.59 -2.00 8.25
CA ALA A 171 -5.16 -2.23 8.27
C ALA A 171 -4.48 -1.08 7.50
N PRO A 172 -3.73 -0.19 8.17
CA PRO A 172 -3.05 0.91 7.49
C PRO A 172 -1.85 0.39 6.70
N SER A 173 -1.50 1.11 5.63
CA SER A 173 -0.22 0.94 4.94
C SER A 173 0.64 2.17 5.11
N ARG A 174 1.93 2.03 5.43
CA ARG A 174 2.89 3.13 5.50
C ARG A 174 3.12 3.67 4.09
N LEU A 175 3.08 5.00 3.94
CA LEU A 175 3.37 5.66 2.67
C LEU A 175 4.86 6.03 2.60
N HIS A 176 5.57 5.42 1.66
CA HIS A 176 6.99 5.65 1.39
C HIS A 176 7.20 6.52 0.16
N TYR A 177 8.11 7.48 0.25
CA TYR A 177 8.48 8.28 -0.91
C TYR A 177 9.42 7.51 -1.84
N ASP A 178 9.03 7.36 -3.10
CA ASP A 178 9.85 6.75 -4.16
C ASP A 178 10.85 7.77 -4.72
N HIS A 179 11.91 8.09 -3.99
CA HIS A 179 12.87 9.12 -4.42
C HIS A 179 13.60 8.78 -5.75
N SER A 180 13.66 7.51 -6.14
CA SER A 180 14.25 7.08 -7.43
C SER A 180 13.27 7.16 -8.60
N GLN A 181 12.00 7.46 -8.36
CA GLN A 181 10.96 7.54 -9.38
C GLN A 181 10.78 6.24 -10.16
N SER A 182 10.99 5.12 -9.48
CA SER A 182 10.91 3.78 -10.00
C SER A 182 9.49 3.32 -10.34
N PHE A 183 8.46 3.91 -9.73
CA PHE A 183 7.08 3.43 -9.85
C PHE A 183 6.24 4.20 -10.88
N TYR A 184 5.31 3.48 -11.50
CA TYR A 184 4.19 4.06 -12.25
C TYR A 184 3.00 4.34 -11.34
N LYS A 185 2.70 3.39 -10.47
CA LYS A 185 1.50 3.37 -9.61
C LYS A 185 1.83 2.61 -8.35
N SER A 186 1.46 3.16 -7.20
CA SER A 186 1.27 2.37 -6.00
C SER A 186 -0.11 1.70 -6.05
N THR A 187 -0.19 0.49 -5.52
CA THR A 187 -1.38 -0.35 -5.58
C THR A 187 -1.63 -1.07 -4.28
N VAL A 188 -2.91 -1.28 -3.96
CA VAL A 188 -3.33 -2.23 -2.93
C VAL A 188 -4.29 -3.25 -3.54
N MET A 189 -4.33 -4.44 -2.98
CA MET A 189 -5.24 -5.51 -3.40
C MET A 189 -6.50 -5.51 -2.53
N LYS A 190 -7.65 -5.61 -3.18
CA LYS A 190 -8.97 -5.76 -2.54
C LYS A 190 -9.28 -7.22 -2.25
N SER A 191 -10.30 -7.47 -1.42
CA SER A 191 -10.73 -8.82 -1.06
C SER A 191 -11.18 -9.68 -2.26
N ASP A 192 -11.70 -9.04 -3.31
CA ASP A 192 -12.13 -9.66 -4.58
C ASP A 192 -10.97 -9.93 -5.57
N GLY A 193 -9.74 -9.68 -5.13
CA GLY A 193 -8.50 -9.81 -5.90
C GLY A 193 -8.30 -8.75 -6.97
N PHE A 194 -9.14 -7.72 -7.05
CA PHE A 194 -8.86 -6.53 -7.86
C PHE A 194 -7.79 -5.69 -7.20
N TYR A 195 -6.97 -5.06 -8.03
CA TYR A 195 -6.03 -4.03 -7.58
C TYR A 195 -6.64 -2.66 -7.79
N GLU A 196 -6.47 -1.79 -6.81
CA GLU A 196 -6.77 -0.37 -6.89
C GLU A 196 -5.50 0.46 -6.82
N VAL A 197 -5.55 1.68 -7.36
CA VAL A 197 -4.45 2.63 -7.26
C VAL A 197 -4.55 3.35 -5.92
N VAL A 198 -3.44 3.43 -5.20
CA VAL A 198 -3.34 4.23 -3.98
C VAL A 198 -3.50 5.69 -4.33
N SER A 199 -4.56 6.31 -3.81
CA SER A 199 -4.86 7.73 -4.02
C SER A 199 -4.29 8.56 -2.87
N ALA A 200 -2.96 8.61 -2.77
CA ALA A 200 -2.23 9.44 -1.82
C ALA A 200 -1.30 10.40 -2.57
N SER A 201 -1.38 11.68 -2.24
CA SER A 201 -0.47 12.71 -2.76
C SER A 201 -0.08 13.60 -1.60
N LEU A 202 1.22 13.74 -1.39
CA LEU A 202 1.81 14.64 -0.42
C LEU A 202 2.75 15.60 -1.16
N ASP A 203 3.26 16.61 -0.45
CA ASP A 203 4.09 17.64 -1.06
C ASP A 203 5.47 17.09 -1.45
N THR A 204 5.60 16.69 -2.72
CA THR A 204 6.83 16.18 -3.33
C THR A 204 7.05 16.76 -4.71
N ASP A 205 8.31 16.85 -5.11
CA ASP A 205 8.70 17.35 -6.44
C ASP A 205 8.54 16.31 -7.56
N SER A 206 8.30 15.04 -7.21
CA SER A 206 8.00 13.98 -8.17
C SER A 206 7.17 12.81 -7.55
N PRO A 207 7.43 11.52 -7.86
CA PRO A 207 6.51 10.36 -8.05
C PRO A 207 5.56 10.01 -6.88
N PRO A 208 4.63 9.05 -7.08
CA PRO A 208 3.68 8.69 -6.01
C PRO A 208 4.37 8.15 -4.76
N TYR A 209 3.73 8.36 -3.61
CA TYR A 209 4.03 7.57 -2.44
C TYR A 209 3.57 6.13 -2.64
N ILE A 210 4.35 5.20 -2.11
CA ILE A 210 4.09 3.77 -2.20
C ILE A 210 3.55 3.28 -0.87
N ALA A 211 2.35 2.72 -0.88
CA ALA A 211 1.74 2.10 0.29
C ALA A 211 2.35 0.70 0.52
N ALA A 212 3.05 0.52 1.64
CA ALA A 212 3.56 -0.76 2.12
C ALA A 212 2.73 -1.22 3.34
N PRO A 213 2.20 -2.46 3.35
CA PRO A 213 1.40 -2.95 4.47
C PRO A 213 2.27 -3.38 5.66
N SER A 214 1.64 -3.54 6.82
CA SER A 214 2.36 -4.03 8.01
C SER A 214 2.72 -5.50 7.85
N ARG A 215 3.97 -5.81 8.16
CA ARG A 215 4.54 -7.16 8.21
C ARG A 215 4.14 -7.90 9.49
N VAL A 216 3.73 -7.18 10.54
CA VAL A 216 3.35 -7.78 11.84
C VAL A 216 2.21 -8.79 11.70
N HIS A 217 1.23 -8.50 10.84
CA HIS A 217 0.06 -9.37 10.64
C HIS A 217 0.41 -10.75 10.04
N ALA A 218 1.60 -10.88 9.46
CA ALA A 218 2.14 -12.09 8.84
C ALA A 218 3.08 -12.89 9.75
N LEU A 219 3.52 -12.31 10.88
CA LEU A 219 4.46 -12.96 11.79
C LEU A 219 3.92 -14.30 12.31
N GLY A 220 4.79 -15.31 12.36
CA GLY A 220 4.47 -16.64 12.89
C GLY A 220 3.68 -17.56 11.94
N LYS A 221 3.26 -17.08 10.76
CA LYS A 221 2.51 -17.89 9.79
C LYS A 221 3.43 -18.54 8.72
N ASN A 222 4.38 -17.78 8.15
CA ASN A 222 5.38 -18.22 7.14
C ASN A 222 6.29 -17.04 6.72
N ASP A 223 7.57 -17.27 6.44
CA ASP A 223 8.55 -16.22 6.07
C ASP A 223 8.22 -15.50 4.75
N TYR A 224 7.42 -16.10 3.86
CA TYR A 224 7.01 -15.49 2.58
C TYR A 224 5.82 -14.53 2.70
N LEU A 225 5.10 -14.53 3.84
CA LEU A 225 3.87 -13.75 4.03
C LEU A 225 4.13 -12.25 4.30
N SER A 226 5.39 -11.84 4.50
CA SER A 226 5.76 -10.44 4.73
C SER A 226 6.43 -9.77 3.53
N LEU A 227 6.69 -10.51 2.44
CA LEU A 227 7.46 -9.99 1.31
C LEU A 227 6.70 -8.89 0.57
N VAL A 228 7.29 -7.71 0.49
CA VAL A 228 6.82 -6.60 -0.31
C VAL A 228 7.48 -6.67 -1.69
N PHE A 229 6.67 -6.68 -2.75
CA PHE A 229 7.20 -6.81 -4.11
C PHE A 229 6.56 -5.93 -5.18
N VAL A 230 7.28 -5.79 -6.30
CA VAL A 230 6.88 -5.01 -7.48
C VAL A 230 7.05 -5.79 -8.78
N TYR A 231 6.31 -5.40 -9.81
CA TYR A 231 6.39 -5.99 -11.15
C TYR A 231 6.16 -4.93 -12.24
N PRO A 232 6.93 -4.96 -13.35
CA PRO A 232 6.70 -4.12 -14.50
C PRO A 232 5.27 -4.25 -15.00
N SER A 233 4.61 -3.12 -15.22
CA SER A 233 3.18 -3.02 -15.49
C SER A 233 2.76 -3.90 -16.69
N ARG A 234 2.33 -5.16 -16.47
CA ARG A 234 1.80 -6.00 -17.56
C ARG A 234 0.48 -6.69 -17.25
N ILE A 235 0.24 -7.16 -16.01
CA ILE A 235 -0.85 -8.10 -15.73
C ILE A 235 -1.37 -8.01 -14.26
N LEU A 236 -2.07 -6.94 -13.89
CA LEU A 236 -2.80 -6.82 -12.61
C LEU A 236 -4.31 -6.65 -12.85
N LYS A 237 -5.12 -7.55 -12.27
CA LYS A 237 -6.59 -7.51 -12.37
C LYS A 237 -7.11 -6.16 -11.88
N GLY A 238 -7.99 -5.52 -12.64
CA GLY A 238 -8.58 -4.22 -12.28
C GLY A 238 -7.80 -2.99 -12.76
N LEU A 239 -6.54 -3.15 -13.15
CA LEU A 239 -5.70 -2.03 -13.58
C LEU A 239 -5.42 -2.03 -15.08
N VAL A 240 -5.41 -0.82 -15.65
CA VAL A 240 -4.91 -0.59 -17.01
C VAL A 240 -3.39 -0.69 -17.00
N THR A 241 -2.89 -1.43 -17.99
CA THR A 241 -1.46 -1.65 -18.25
C THR A 241 -0.95 -0.66 -19.28
N SER A 242 0.22 -0.05 -19.06
CA SER A 242 0.85 0.81 -20.09
C SER A 242 1.88 0.06 -20.94
N ALA A 243 2.53 -0.99 -20.40
CA ALA A 243 3.72 -1.60 -21.01
C ALA A 243 4.81 -0.55 -21.37
N GLY A 244 4.91 0.53 -20.61
CA GLY A 244 5.81 1.65 -20.90
C GLY A 244 5.34 2.61 -22.01
N ASN A 245 4.13 2.43 -22.55
CA ASN A 245 3.61 3.22 -23.66
C ASN A 245 2.25 3.90 -23.34
N ARG A 246 2.13 5.20 -23.62
CA ARG A 246 0.93 6.02 -23.33
C ARG A 246 -0.25 5.67 -24.23
N ALA A 247 -0.01 5.36 -25.50
CA ALA A 247 -1.07 4.98 -26.42
C ALA A 247 -1.67 3.62 -26.02
N PHE A 248 -0.83 2.65 -25.64
CA PHE A 248 -1.28 1.36 -25.11
C PHE A 248 -2.12 1.54 -23.85
N TYR A 249 -1.69 2.41 -22.93
CA TYR A 249 -2.50 2.78 -21.76
C TYR A 249 -3.87 3.35 -22.13
N ALA A 250 -3.94 4.20 -23.14
CA ALA A 250 -5.18 4.89 -23.52
C ALA A 250 -6.20 4.00 -24.25
N ILE A 251 -5.75 2.99 -24.99
CA ILE A 251 -6.61 2.20 -25.88
C ILE A 251 -7.00 0.82 -25.34
N TYR A 252 -6.29 0.30 -24.34
CA TYR A 252 -6.58 -1.02 -23.76
C TYR A 252 -7.32 -0.90 -22.42
N PRO A 253 -8.34 -1.76 -22.18
CA PRO A 253 -9.07 -1.74 -20.92
C PRO A 253 -8.23 -2.29 -19.77
N ALA A 254 -8.76 -2.15 -18.55
CA ALA A 254 -8.23 -2.81 -17.37
C ALA A 254 -8.14 -4.34 -17.57
N ARG A 255 -7.15 -4.98 -16.96
CA ARG A 255 -6.99 -6.44 -17.06
C ARG A 255 -8.07 -7.16 -16.27
N ASN A 256 -8.55 -8.28 -16.81
CA ASN A 256 -9.54 -9.14 -16.13
C ASN A 256 -8.90 -10.18 -15.18
N SER A 257 -7.58 -10.36 -15.25
CA SER A 257 -6.84 -11.31 -14.43
C SER A 257 -5.45 -10.79 -14.09
N THR A 258 -4.91 -11.34 -13.00
CA THR A 258 -3.53 -11.13 -12.56
C THR A 258 -2.64 -12.21 -13.17
N GLY A 259 -1.38 -11.86 -13.49
CA GLY A 259 -0.44 -12.80 -14.10
C GLY A 259 -0.06 -13.94 -13.15
N PRO A 260 0.22 -15.16 -13.66
CA PRO A 260 0.40 -16.34 -12.81
C PRO A 260 1.59 -16.24 -11.85
N ALA A 261 2.66 -15.52 -12.18
CA ALA A 261 3.78 -15.31 -11.28
C ALA A 261 3.38 -14.44 -10.06
N ILE A 262 2.62 -13.37 -10.31
CA ILE A 262 2.11 -12.49 -9.25
C ILE A 262 1.10 -13.26 -8.40
N THR A 263 0.15 -13.97 -9.03
CA THR A 263 -0.83 -14.80 -8.32
C THR A 263 -0.17 -15.80 -7.38
N ARG A 264 0.85 -16.53 -7.83
CA ARG A 264 1.57 -17.49 -6.96
C ARG A 264 2.21 -16.83 -5.75
N LEU A 265 2.80 -15.65 -5.92
CA LEU A 265 3.42 -14.92 -4.81
C LEU A 265 2.36 -14.41 -3.83
N THR A 266 1.27 -13.85 -4.32
CA THR A 266 0.18 -13.37 -3.46
C THR A 266 -0.55 -14.51 -2.76
N ASP A 267 -0.70 -15.68 -3.41
CA ASP A 267 -1.28 -16.88 -2.80
C ASP A 267 -0.39 -17.43 -1.67
N LEU A 268 0.91 -17.15 -1.71
CA LEU A 268 1.87 -17.44 -0.64
C LEU A 268 1.96 -16.33 0.42
N GLY A 269 1.21 -15.24 0.25
CA GLY A 269 1.13 -14.14 1.20
C GLY A 269 1.92 -12.89 0.86
N ALA A 270 2.66 -12.87 -0.23
CA ALA A 270 3.44 -11.68 -0.58
C ALA A 270 2.54 -10.51 -0.98
N HIS A 271 2.95 -9.29 -0.64
CA HIS A 271 2.23 -8.07 -0.88
C HIS A 271 2.76 -7.31 -2.10
N MET A 272 1.95 -7.22 -3.15
CA MET A 272 2.26 -6.42 -4.34
C MET A 272 1.87 -4.94 -4.10
N VAL A 273 2.86 -4.07 -4.00
CA VAL A 273 2.66 -2.65 -3.58
C VAL A 273 2.64 -1.64 -4.72
N GLY A 274 3.00 -2.09 -5.93
CA GLY A 274 2.96 -1.19 -7.09
C GLY A 274 3.57 -1.75 -8.35
N THR A 275 3.32 -1.04 -9.44
CA THR A 275 3.91 -1.33 -10.74
C THR A 275 5.08 -0.42 -11.01
N THR A 276 6.19 -0.97 -11.49
CA THR A 276 7.42 -0.23 -11.79
C THR A 276 7.49 0.24 -13.24
N LYS A 277 8.26 1.31 -13.45
CA LYS A 277 8.61 1.84 -14.76
C LYS A 277 9.40 0.81 -15.55
N MET A 278 9.16 0.81 -16.85
CA MET A 278 9.82 -0.10 -17.77
C MET A 278 9.94 0.53 -19.14
N VAL A 279 10.94 0.06 -19.87
CA VAL A 279 11.13 0.42 -21.27
C VAL A 279 9.92 -0.03 -22.10
N GLN A 280 9.54 0.79 -23.08
CA GLN A 280 8.41 0.54 -23.99
C GLN A 280 8.42 -0.88 -24.56
N PHE A 281 7.37 -1.64 -24.27
CA PHE A 281 7.18 -3.03 -24.71
C PHE A 281 8.32 -4.01 -24.37
N ALA A 282 9.24 -3.65 -23.47
CA ALA A 282 10.50 -4.37 -23.25
C ALA A 282 11.35 -4.56 -24.52
N ASN A 283 11.39 -3.56 -25.38
CA ASN A 283 12.40 -3.49 -26.41
C ASN A 283 13.79 -3.15 -25.81
N SER A 284 14.82 -3.15 -26.66
CA SER A 284 16.19 -2.82 -26.28
C SER A 284 16.48 -1.36 -26.60
N ASP A 285 16.20 -0.49 -25.64
CA ASP A 285 16.25 0.97 -25.80
C ASP A 285 17.10 1.61 -24.69
N ARG A 286 17.79 2.70 -25.03
CA ARG A 286 18.58 3.50 -24.10
C ARG A 286 17.69 4.39 -23.24
N ALA A 287 18.00 4.48 -21.96
CA ALA A 287 17.23 5.24 -20.99
C ALA A 287 17.09 6.70 -21.40
N THR A 288 15.86 7.24 -21.41
CA THR A 288 15.53 8.64 -21.74
C THR A 288 15.84 9.13 -23.15
N ALA A 289 16.61 8.37 -23.94
CA ALA A 289 16.94 8.68 -25.33
C ALA A 289 15.92 8.06 -26.30
N ASP A 290 15.60 6.76 -26.12
CA ASP A 290 14.81 6.01 -27.08
C ASP A 290 13.33 5.86 -26.65
N TRP A 291 13.07 5.67 -25.35
CA TRP A 291 11.70 5.61 -24.80
C TRP A 291 11.35 6.89 -24.04
N VAL A 292 10.39 7.65 -24.60
CA VAL A 292 10.09 9.04 -24.20
C VAL A 292 8.72 9.23 -23.54
N ASP A 293 7.85 8.23 -23.57
CA ASP A 293 6.48 8.36 -23.03
C ASP A 293 6.47 8.56 -21.51
N TYR A 294 7.39 7.87 -20.84
CA TYR A 294 7.58 7.92 -19.41
C TYR A 294 9.07 7.96 -19.14
N HIS A 295 9.51 8.96 -18.39
CA HIS A 295 10.93 9.16 -18.16
C HIS A 295 11.52 8.04 -17.31
N ALA A 296 12.77 7.68 -17.59
CA ALA A 296 13.49 6.66 -16.82
C ALA A 296 13.60 7.06 -15.35
N PRO A 297 13.57 6.10 -14.42
CA PRO A 297 13.90 6.34 -13.03
C PRO A 297 15.38 6.69 -12.88
N PHE A 298 15.71 7.26 -11.72
CA PHE A 298 17.08 7.59 -11.33
C PHE A 298 17.75 6.39 -10.67
N SER A 299 19.03 6.19 -10.98
CA SER A 299 19.87 5.17 -10.32
C SER A 299 20.50 5.77 -9.07
N LEU A 300 20.73 5.00 -7.99
CA LEU A 300 21.57 5.49 -6.89
C LEU A 300 23.02 5.77 -7.34
N ARG A 301 23.46 5.14 -8.42
CA ARG A 301 24.83 5.28 -8.91
C ARG A 301 25.01 6.54 -9.74
N GLY A 302 26.24 7.06 -9.73
CA GLY A 302 26.60 8.25 -10.51
C GLY A 302 25.80 9.48 -10.11
N ASP A 303 25.60 9.67 -8.81
CA ASP A 303 24.86 10.80 -8.22
C ASP A 303 23.43 10.97 -8.75
N GLY A 304 22.76 9.86 -9.08
CA GLY A 304 21.41 9.89 -9.69
C GLY A 304 21.41 9.61 -11.20
N TYR A 305 22.54 9.79 -11.88
CA TYR A 305 22.58 9.99 -13.35
C TYR A 305 23.25 8.86 -14.14
N LEU A 306 23.67 7.76 -13.49
CA LEU A 306 24.10 6.58 -14.24
C LEU A 306 22.89 5.96 -14.97
N GLU A 307 23.08 5.55 -16.22
CA GLU A 307 22.04 4.88 -17.00
C GLU A 307 21.62 3.56 -16.32
N PRO A 308 20.35 3.41 -15.86
CA PRO A 308 19.91 2.27 -15.06
C PRO A 308 19.67 0.98 -15.86
N SER A 309 19.96 0.98 -17.17
CA SER A 309 19.64 -0.08 -18.15
C SER A 309 18.14 -0.38 -18.30
N GLY A 310 17.80 -1.22 -19.28
CA GLY A 310 16.46 -1.74 -19.52
C GLY A 310 16.41 -3.25 -19.67
N SER A 311 15.23 -3.85 -19.84
CA SER A 311 13.92 -3.18 -19.89
C SER A 311 13.18 -3.07 -18.55
N SER A 312 13.58 -3.84 -17.53
CA SER A 312 12.94 -3.85 -16.20
C SER A 312 13.53 -2.75 -15.31
N THR A 313 13.65 -1.53 -15.85
CA THR A 313 14.43 -0.43 -15.26
C THR A 313 13.97 -0.07 -13.86
N GLY A 314 12.67 0.20 -13.68
CA GLY A 314 12.09 0.57 -12.39
C GLY A 314 12.18 -0.54 -11.35
N ALA A 315 12.20 -1.81 -11.75
CA ALA A 315 12.41 -2.92 -10.82
C ALA A 315 13.86 -2.98 -10.31
N GLY A 316 14.83 -2.70 -11.19
CA GLY A 316 16.24 -2.64 -10.83
C GLY A 316 16.58 -1.42 -9.96
N THR A 317 16.02 -0.25 -10.27
CA THR A 317 16.21 0.94 -9.44
C THR A 317 15.47 0.83 -8.12
N SER A 318 14.20 0.37 -8.09
CA SER A 318 13.42 0.32 -6.84
C SER A 318 14.09 -0.54 -5.77
N ILE A 319 14.55 -1.74 -6.14
CA ILE A 319 15.15 -2.68 -5.19
C ILE A 319 16.52 -2.23 -4.70
N ALA A 320 17.23 -1.41 -5.50
CA ALA A 320 18.49 -0.81 -5.08
C ALA A 320 18.26 0.40 -4.15
N THR A 321 17.14 1.10 -4.29
CA THR A 321 16.91 2.41 -3.65
C THR A 321 16.00 2.37 -2.41
N LEU A 322 15.16 1.33 -2.27
CA LEU A 322 14.09 1.30 -1.28
C LEU A 322 14.32 0.15 -0.31
N ASP A 323 14.88 0.45 0.86
CA ASP A 323 15.28 -0.55 1.85
C ASP A 323 14.12 -1.40 2.41
N TRP A 324 12.88 -0.89 2.34
CA TRP A 324 11.66 -1.57 2.77
C TRP A 324 11.10 -2.55 1.71
N LEU A 325 11.64 -2.54 0.48
CA LEU A 325 11.21 -3.42 -0.61
C LEU A 325 12.07 -4.69 -0.62
N ASP A 326 11.44 -5.86 -0.45
CA ASP A 326 12.20 -7.12 -0.32
C ASP A 326 12.54 -7.75 -1.67
N VAL A 327 11.62 -7.65 -2.64
CA VAL A 327 11.76 -8.33 -3.94
C VAL A 327 11.27 -7.45 -5.08
N SER A 328 12.00 -7.39 -6.18
CA SER A 328 11.49 -6.85 -7.44
C SER A 328 11.48 -7.93 -8.52
N LEU A 329 10.40 -7.95 -9.30
CA LEU A 329 10.22 -8.85 -10.43
C LEU A 329 10.49 -8.12 -11.73
N GLY A 330 10.85 -8.85 -12.78
CA GLY A 330 11.03 -8.29 -14.11
C GLY A 330 10.81 -9.32 -15.21
N SER A 331 10.91 -8.87 -16.47
CA SER A 331 10.91 -9.77 -17.63
C SER A 331 12.26 -9.73 -18.31
N ASP A 332 12.86 -10.89 -18.60
CA ASP A 332 14.17 -11.00 -19.24
C ASP A 332 14.06 -11.71 -20.59
N THR A 333 14.12 -10.93 -21.69
CA THR A 333 14.16 -11.49 -23.06
C THR A 333 15.59 -11.63 -23.57
N GLY A 334 16.45 -10.64 -23.31
CA GLY A 334 17.83 -10.59 -23.82
C GLY A 334 18.83 -9.97 -22.85
N GLY A 335 18.49 -9.84 -21.56
CA GLY A 335 19.30 -9.15 -20.54
C GLY A 335 18.46 -8.25 -19.63
N SER A 336 17.15 -8.18 -19.85
CA SER A 336 16.29 -7.14 -19.30
C SER A 336 16.02 -7.18 -17.79
N VAL A 337 16.50 -8.22 -17.09
CA VAL A 337 16.59 -8.26 -15.62
C VAL A 337 18.05 -8.18 -15.18
N ARG A 338 18.92 -8.93 -15.85
CA ARG A 338 20.35 -8.99 -15.54
C ARG A 338 21.07 -7.64 -15.65
N SER A 339 20.82 -6.88 -16.72
CA SER A 339 21.50 -5.61 -16.94
C SER A 339 21.03 -4.52 -15.97
N PRO A 340 19.71 -4.30 -15.72
CA PRO A 340 19.28 -3.41 -14.65
C PRO A 340 19.78 -3.83 -13.27
N ALA A 341 19.82 -5.13 -12.96
CA ALA A 341 20.40 -5.60 -11.69
C ALA A 341 21.88 -5.23 -11.59
N ALA A 342 22.68 -5.50 -12.63
CA ALA A 342 24.12 -5.24 -12.62
C ALA A 342 24.47 -3.73 -12.55
N LEU A 343 23.68 -2.87 -13.18
CA LEU A 343 23.94 -1.43 -13.22
C LEU A 343 23.36 -0.64 -12.04
N ASN A 344 22.46 -1.24 -11.24
CA ASN A 344 21.90 -0.57 -10.06
C ASN A 344 22.35 -1.19 -8.74
N TYR A 345 22.88 -2.42 -8.74
CA TYR A 345 23.42 -3.06 -7.54
C TYR A 345 24.52 -2.21 -6.92
N GLU A 346 24.48 -1.95 -5.62
CA GLU A 346 25.60 -1.37 -4.86
C GLU A 346 26.20 -2.46 -3.98
N ALA A 347 27.52 -2.66 -4.06
CA ALA A 347 28.20 -3.52 -3.10
C ALA A 347 28.40 -2.68 -1.84
N LEU A 348 27.59 -2.95 -0.81
CA LEU A 348 27.71 -2.36 0.52
C LEU A 348 29.09 -2.62 1.14
#